data_AF-A8PMH3-F1
#
_entry.id   AF-A8PMH3-F1
#
_cell.length_a   1.000
_cell.length_b   1.000
_cell.length_c   1.000
_cell.angle_alpha   90.00
_cell.angle_beta   90.00
_cell.angle_gamma   90.00
#
_symmetry.space_group_name_H-M   'P 1'
#
loop_
_entity.id
_entity.type
_entity.pdbx_description
1 polymer ?
#
loop_
_entity_poly.entity_id
_entity_poly.type
_entity_poly.pdbx_seq_one_letter_code
_entity_poly.pdbx_strand_id
1 'polypeptide(L)'
;MSRFYYLKRNIVIEPLIARYYASPYLVSPCSAPRFFSYLVKKLLFSFSRGAPEQHELILQNSRMQGGPFVSLPSKCLLEVKNLLDKLQKNLKDLFAIADAQQTLLIGLILLNLVMG
;
A
#
# COMPACT_ATOMS: atom_id res chain seq x y z
N MET A 1 15.42 16.58 -41.72
CA MET A 1 15.67 17.20 -40.40
C MET A 1 14.78 16.53 -39.36
N SER A 2 15.35 15.99 -38.28
CA SER A 2 14.58 15.39 -37.18
C SER A 2 14.01 16.47 -36.26
N ARG A 3 12.72 16.40 -35.95
CA ARG A 3 12.03 17.35 -35.07
C ARG A 3 12.07 16.86 -33.63
N PHE A 4 12.60 17.67 -32.72
CA PHE A 4 12.62 17.35 -31.29
C PHE A 4 11.28 17.71 -30.63
N TYR A 5 10.81 16.86 -29.73
CA TYR A 5 9.61 17.06 -28.92
C TYR A 5 9.99 17.04 -27.44
N TYR A 6 9.34 17.89 -26.65
CA TYR A 6 9.56 18.01 -25.21
C TYR A 6 8.25 17.82 -24.46
N LEU A 7 8.34 17.39 -23.19
CA LEU A 7 7.19 17.28 -22.31
C LEU A 7 6.59 18.65 -22.03
N LYS A 8 5.25 18.77 -22.03
CA LYS A 8 4.59 20.00 -21.59
C LYS A 8 4.84 20.21 -20.10
N ARG A 9 5.00 21.48 -19.70
CA ARG A 9 5.25 21.86 -18.29
C ARG A 9 4.11 21.49 -17.32
N ASN A 10 2.91 21.27 -17.83
CA ASN A 10 1.73 20.92 -17.04
C ASN A 10 1.46 19.40 -16.98
N ILE A 11 2.41 18.57 -17.42
CA ILE A 11 2.30 17.12 -17.27
C ILE A 11 2.91 16.72 -15.93
N VAL A 12 2.12 16.02 -15.12
CA VAL A 12 2.58 15.39 -13.88
C VAL A 12 2.91 13.94 -14.18
N ILE A 13 4.09 13.48 -13.75
CA ILE A 13 4.50 12.07 -13.81
C ILE A 13 4.57 11.56 -12.38
N GLU A 14 3.64 10.69 -12.02
CA GLU A 14 3.58 10.09 -10.68
C GLU A 14 4.46 8.84 -10.62
N PRO A 15 5.48 8.81 -9.75
CA PRO A 15 6.27 7.61 -9.53
C PRO A 15 5.47 6.60 -8.72
N LEU A 16 5.45 5.34 -9.16
CA LEU A 16 4.70 4.27 -8.50
C LEU A 16 5.63 3.10 -8.15
N ILE A 17 5.50 2.57 -6.94
CA ILE A 17 6.06 1.28 -6.51
C ILE A 17 4.90 0.35 -6.26
N ALA A 18 4.81 -0.74 -7.03
CA ALA A 18 3.71 -1.70 -6.96
C ALA A 18 2.31 -1.02 -6.98
N ARG A 19 2.14 -0.05 -7.89
CA ARG A 19 0.91 0.75 -8.06
C ARG A 19 0.53 1.65 -6.88
N TYR A 20 1.44 1.85 -5.93
CA TYR A 20 1.29 2.83 -4.85
C TYR A 20 2.25 4.01 -5.06
N TYR A 21 1.86 5.22 -4.65
CA TYR A 21 2.70 6.42 -4.77
C TYR A 21 4.06 6.20 -4.11
N ALA A 22 5.15 6.46 -4.84
CA ALA A 22 6.49 6.20 -4.36
C ALA A 22 6.86 7.14 -3.21
N SER A 23 7.23 6.56 -2.07
CA SER A 23 7.68 7.24 -0.85
C SER A 23 9.01 6.64 -0.41
N PRO A 24 9.88 7.38 0.31
CA PRO A 24 11.16 6.84 0.81
C PRO A 24 11.02 5.52 1.60
N TYR A 25 9.91 5.35 2.33
CA TYR A 25 9.60 4.11 3.06
C TYR A 25 9.36 2.89 2.16
N LEU A 26 8.98 3.11 0.90
CA LEU A 26 8.74 2.06 -0.08
C LEU A 26 9.99 1.66 -0.85
N VAL A 27 11.05 2.47 -0.80
CA VAL A 27 12.34 2.19 -1.45
C VAL A 27 13.20 1.30 -0.56
N SER A 28 13.15 1.50 0.76
CA SER A 28 13.96 0.71 1.70
C SER A 28 13.47 -0.74 1.81
N PRO A 29 14.36 -1.73 1.67
CA PRO A 29 14.01 -3.15 1.79
C PRO A 29 13.60 -3.53 3.22
N CYS A 30 13.90 -2.69 4.22
CA CYS A 30 13.54 -2.95 5.61
C CYS A 30 12.11 -2.50 5.91
N SER A 31 11.69 -1.33 5.40
CA SER A 31 10.38 -0.74 5.71
C SER A 31 9.29 -1.09 4.69
N ALA A 32 9.64 -1.28 3.42
CA ALA A 32 8.68 -1.62 2.37
C ALA A 32 7.88 -2.91 2.68
N PRO A 33 8.49 -4.01 3.18
CA PRO A 33 7.77 -5.20 3.63
C PRO A 33 6.63 -4.88 4.60
N ARG A 34 6.93 -4.14 5.67
CA ARG A 34 5.93 -3.78 6.68
C ARG A 34 4.85 -2.87 6.13
N PHE A 35 5.23 -1.88 5.31
CA PHE A 35 4.28 -0.95 4.73
C PHE A 35 3.27 -1.66 3.82
N PHE A 36 3.74 -2.52 2.91
CA PHE A 36 2.83 -3.26 2.03
C PHE A 36 2.00 -4.30 2.80
N SER A 37 2.59 -5.04 3.75
CA SER A 37 1.87 -6.08 4.51
C SER A 37 0.82 -5.52 5.46
N TYR A 38 1.14 -4.45 6.20
CA TYR A 38 0.31 -3.97 7.30
C TYR A 38 -0.52 -2.75 6.99
N LEU A 39 -0.17 -1.97 5.96
CA LEU A 39 -0.96 -0.81 5.53
C LEU A 39 -1.66 -1.08 4.20
N VAL A 40 -0.92 -1.22 3.10
CA VAL A 40 -1.50 -1.29 1.75
C VAL A 40 -2.43 -2.51 1.60
N LYS A 41 -1.95 -3.70 1.99
CA LYS A 41 -2.74 -4.94 1.90
C LYS A 41 -4.02 -4.86 2.74
N LYS A 42 -3.95 -4.34 3.97
CA LYS A 42 -5.13 -4.18 4.84
C LYS A 42 -6.12 -3.16 4.28
N LEU A 43 -5.61 -2.06 3.74
CA LEU A 43 -6.42 -0.99 3.16
C LEU A 43 -7.18 -1.47 1.91
N LEU A 44 -6.49 -2.14 0.98
CA LEU A 44 -7.14 -2.71 -0.21
C LEU A 44 -8.10 -3.84 0.15
N PHE A 45 -7.77 -4.65 1.18
CA PHE A 45 -8.68 -5.68 1.68
C PHE A 45 -9.96 -5.08 2.28
N SER A 46 -9.85 -4.01 3.09
CA SER A 46 -10.99 -3.27 3.64
C SER A 46 -11.93 -2.78 2.54
N PHE A 47 -11.38 -2.12 1.52
CA PHE A 47 -12.16 -1.66 0.37
C PHE A 47 -12.80 -2.82 -0.40
N SER A 48 -12.04 -3.90 -0.63
CA SER A 48 -12.50 -5.06 -1.39
C SER A 48 -13.59 -5.89 -0.70
N ARG A 49 -13.64 -5.94 0.63
CA ARG A 49 -14.42 -6.94 1.37
C ARG A 49 -15.76 -6.46 1.90
N GLY A 50 -15.93 -5.16 2.16
CA GLY A 50 -17.15 -4.77 2.87
C GLY A 50 -17.59 -3.33 2.81
N ALA A 51 -16.86 -2.41 2.16
CA ALA A 51 -17.13 -0.99 2.39
C ALA A 51 -16.70 0.02 1.30
N PRO A 52 -16.71 -0.29 -0.02
CA PRO A 52 -16.26 0.67 -1.02
C PRO A 52 -17.04 2.00 -0.96
N GLU A 53 -18.36 1.93 -0.71
CA GLU A 53 -19.22 3.10 -0.51
C GLU A 53 -18.87 3.88 0.77
N GLN A 54 -18.48 3.20 1.86
CA GLN A 54 -18.09 3.90 3.09
C GLN A 54 -16.77 4.65 2.90
N HIS A 55 -15.80 4.07 2.19
CA HIS A 55 -14.56 4.77 1.84
C HIS A 55 -14.85 6.06 1.05
N GLU A 56 -15.77 5.98 0.08
CA GLU A 56 -16.19 7.13 -0.74
C GLU A 56 -16.94 8.19 0.09
N LEU A 57 -17.90 7.78 0.93
CA LEU A 57 -18.68 8.66 1.80
C LEU A 57 -17.80 9.37 2.85
N ILE A 58 -16.90 8.63 3.50
CA ILE A 58 -16.02 9.19 4.55
C ILE A 58 -15.11 10.28 3.97
N LEU A 59 -14.63 10.10 2.74
CA LEU A 59 -13.73 11.06 2.08
C LEU A 59 -14.42 12.34 1.61
N GLN A 60 -15.76 12.42 1.66
CA GLN A 60 -16.49 13.68 1.49
C GLN A 60 -16.22 14.66 2.63
N ASN A 61 -15.87 14.16 3.82
CA ASN A 61 -15.43 14.99 4.94
C ASN A 61 -13.93 15.31 4.78
N SER A 62 -13.59 16.59 4.56
CA SER A 62 -12.21 17.05 4.37
C SER A 62 -11.28 16.68 5.53
N ARG A 63 -11.80 16.56 6.76
CA ARG A 63 -11.03 16.15 7.94
C ARG A 63 -10.57 14.69 7.90
N MET A 64 -11.17 13.87 7.05
CA MET A 64 -10.86 12.46 6.89
C MET A 64 -9.87 12.19 5.76
N GLN A 65 -9.55 13.22 4.96
CA GLN A 65 -8.52 13.11 3.92
C GLN A 65 -7.15 12.87 4.55
N GLY A 66 -6.37 11.95 3.98
CA GLY A 66 -5.11 11.48 4.55
C GLY A 66 -5.26 10.35 5.59
N GLY A 67 -6.50 10.00 5.97
CA GLY A 67 -6.78 8.82 6.77
C GLY A 67 -6.60 7.49 6.00
N PRO A 68 -6.79 6.34 6.66
CA PRO A 68 -6.65 5.01 6.06
C PRO A 68 -7.88 4.67 5.19
N PHE A 69 -8.14 5.47 4.16
CA PHE A 69 -9.23 5.28 3.21
C PHE A 69 -8.72 5.29 1.78
N VAL A 70 -9.29 4.42 0.94
CA VAL A 70 -8.97 4.39 -0.48
C VAL A 70 -9.76 5.49 -1.18
N SER A 71 -9.07 6.46 -1.77
CA SER A 71 -9.67 7.52 -2.57
C SER A 71 -9.96 7.05 -4.00
N LEU A 72 -10.75 5.98 -4.11
CA LEU A 72 -11.27 5.47 -5.38
C LEU A 72 -12.79 5.37 -5.30
N PRO A 73 -13.50 5.67 -6.40
CA PRO A 73 -14.93 5.47 -6.48
C PRO A 73 -15.31 4.01 -6.22
N SER A 74 -16.48 3.78 -5.60
CA SER A 74 -16.98 2.44 -5.29
C SER A 74 -17.08 1.52 -6.51
N LYS A 75 -17.34 2.07 -7.70
CA LYS A 75 -17.33 1.33 -8.99
C LYS A 75 -16.00 0.65 -9.34
N CYS A 76 -14.88 1.08 -8.74
CA CYS A 76 -13.55 0.50 -8.97
C CYS A 76 -13.29 -0.79 -8.16
N LEU A 77 -14.34 -1.39 -7.57
CA LEU A 77 -14.24 -2.58 -6.71
C LEU A 77 -13.53 -3.75 -7.41
N LEU A 78 -13.83 -3.99 -8.69
CA LEU A 78 -13.27 -5.12 -9.43
C LEU A 78 -11.78 -4.90 -9.72
N GLU A 79 -11.39 -3.69 -10.09
CA GLU A 79 -10.01 -3.28 -10.32
C GLU A 79 -9.18 -3.39 -9.05
N VAL A 80 -9.74 -2.98 -7.90
CA VAL A 80 -9.08 -3.11 -6.60
C VAL A 80 -8.89 -4.57 -6.19
N LYS A 81 -9.89 -5.44 -6.43
CA LYS A 81 -9.75 -6.89 -6.22
C LYS A 81 -8.62 -7.48 -7.07
N ASN A 82 -8.63 -7.16 -8.36
CA ASN A 82 -7.60 -7.60 -9.30
C ASN A 82 -6.21 -7.07 -8.92
N LEU A 83 -6.11 -5.84 -8.41
CA LEU A 83 -4.87 -5.27 -7.91
C LEU A 83 -4.38 -6.03 -6.67
N LEU A 84 -5.26 -6.26 -5.70
CA LEU A 84 -4.93 -6.99 -4.48
C LEU A 84 -4.38 -8.40 -4.80
N ASP A 85 -5.05 -9.13 -5.69
CA ASP A 85 -4.60 -10.47 -6.12
C ASP A 85 -3.22 -10.42 -6.80
N LYS A 86 -2.99 -9.45 -7.68
CA LYS A 86 -1.69 -9.23 -8.33
C LYS A 86 -0.60 -8.89 -7.33
N LEU A 87 -0.89 -8.06 -6.33
CA LEU A 87 0.07 -7.71 -5.29
C LEU A 87 0.41 -8.93 -4.42
N GLN A 88 -0.60 -9.73 -4.04
CA GLN A 88 -0.38 -10.97 -3.29
C GLN A 88 0.49 -11.98 -4.03
N LYS A 89 0.34 -12.06 -5.35
CA LYS A 89 1.18 -12.92 -6.18
C LYS A 89 2.60 -12.37 -6.35
N ASN A 90 2.72 -11.10 -6.74
CA ASN A 90 3.98 -10.51 -7.18
C ASN A 90 4.90 -10.08 -6.03
N LEU A 91 4.34 -9.78 -4.85
CA LEU A 91 5.08 -9.33 -3.67
C LEU A 91 5.17 -10.42 -2.60
N LYS A 92 4.98 -11.69 -2.96
CA LYS A 92 4.99 -12.83 -2.02
C LYS A 92 6.24 -12.85 -1.13
N ASP A 93 7.42 -12.68 -1.72
CA ASP A 93 8.69 -12.71 -0.98
C ASP A 93 8.84 -11.50 -0.05
N LEU A 94 8.37 -10.34 -0.50
CA LEU A 94 8.33 -9.12 0.32
C LEU A 94 7.39 -9.27 1.52
N PHE A 95 6.28 -9.98 1.36
CA PHE A 95 5.39 -10.34 2.47
C PHE A 95 6.03 -11.34 3.44
N ALA A 96 6.75 -12.34 2.92
CA ALA A 96 7.48 -13.29 3.76
C ALA A 96 8.55 -12.60 4.64
N ILE A 97 9.21 -11.55 4.13
CA ILE A 97 10.14 -10.73 4.93
C ILE A 97 9.41 -10.03 6.06
N ALA A 98 8.24 -9.45 5.81
CA ALA A 98 7.46 -8.77 6.86
C ALA A 98 7.06 -9.74 7.97
N ASP A 99 6.62 -10.96 7.59
CA ASP A 99 6.27 -12.01 8.55
C ASP A 99 7.49 -12.44 9.37
N ALA A 100 8.64 -12.67 8.73
CA ALA A 100 9.89 -12.99 9.42
C ALA A 100 10.34 -11.89 10.40
N GLN A 101 10.23 -10.62 10.00
CA GLN A 101 10.52 -9.47 10.86
C GLN A 101 9.60 -9.43 12.09
N GLN A 102 8.33 -9.81 11.93
CA GLN A 102 7.36 -9.84 13.03
C GLN A 102 7.63 -11.01 13.98
N THR A 103 7.92 -12.20 13.45
CA THR A 103 8.28 -13.38 14.24
C THR A 103 9.53 -13.11 15.07
N LEU A 104 10.57 -12.51 14.47
CA LEU A 104 11.79 -12.14 15.19
C LEU A 104 11.50 -11.17 16.34
N LEU A 105 10.71 -10.12 16.08
CA LEU A 105 10.34 -9.13 17.09
C LEU A 105 9.61 -9.78 18.27
N ILE A 106 8.60 -10.62 18.00
CA ILE A 106 7.85 -11.32 19.04
C ILE A 106 8.76 -12.27 19.82
N GLY A 107 9.62 -13.03 19.14
CA GLY A 107 10.56 -13.95 19.77
C GLY A 107 11.50 -13.25 20.75
N LEU A 108 12.04 -12.08 20.37
CA LEU A 108 12.90 -11.27 21.25
C LEU A 108 12.14 -10.75 22.47
N ILE A 109 10.88 -10.32 22.30
CA ILE A 109 10.03 -9.88 23.42
C ILE A 109 9.79 -11.03 24.40
N LEU A 110 9.45 -12.22 23.89
CA LEU A 110 9.19 -13.39 24.72
C LEU A 110 10.45 -13.88 25.45
N LEU A 111 11.61 -13.87 24.79
CA LEU A 111 12.89 -14.19 25.43
C LEU A 111 13.19 -13.24 26.59
N ASN A 112 12.97 -11.94 26.41
CA ASN A 112 13.17 -10.96 27.49
C ASN A 112 12.21 -11.15 28.66
N LEU A 113 10.97 -11.61 28.41
CA LEU A 113 9.99 -11.88 29.47
C LEU A 113 10.26 -13.17 30.25
N VAL A 114 10.96 -14.14 29.64
CA VAL A 114 11.31 -15.43 30.30
C VAL A 114 12.64 -15.33 31.05
N MET A 115 13.56 -14.47 30.59
CA MET A 115 14.92 -14.35 31.14
C MET A 115 15.08 -13.19 32.15
N GLY A 116 14.08 -12.33 32.31
CA GLY A 116 14.06 -11.23 33.29
C GLY A 116 13.12 -11.54 34.45
#